data_AF-A0A845YXC3-F1
#
_entry.id   AF-A0A845YXC3-F1
#
_cell.length_a   1.000
_cell.length_b   1.000
_cell.length_c   1.000
_cell.angle_alpha   90.00
_cell.angle_beta   90.00
_cell.angle_gamma   90.00
#
_symmetry.space_group_name_H-M   'P 1'
#
loop_
_entity.id
_entity.type
_entity.pdbx_description
1 polymer ?
#
loop_
_entity_poly.entity_id
_entity_poly.type
_entity_poly.pdbx_seq_one_letter_code
_entity_poly.pdbx_strand_id
1 'polypeptide(L)'
;MLEEKLGKQEGEKISAYLTRKILAEDENNLTIRRLAVAIGAIGGTSFKNANLTETNFSNACLKSTDFRLANVTHTLWRKAEYLTFARVGTTILIDPKVRELLVTGNGKNQQYISVNLRGANLRNADLTQSNLTIADLNEAALEGACLDGANLKEVLAIGTNFTEAKMTGVCLESWNINHTTILEEVESEYIYLLESAKPQTNDRERRPSSGNFAPGDFTKLFTANFHTVDLIFRNSIDGKALMSAFQRVKRENEGMSMAIQNMENKGDGIVVIKINVPGEASKGKIHQQLTQFYQEDVNKLAEKYQEKSLNPEEKILLYRQYGEYMMSLVSQILIGQESVALSHILPKTSSRTQSSLADALAELRIAIEAEVWLTSEDKDEAFKQVDILVKMKDLSTAENQKLAKSAINILREIIGKHPAAEWMKADFKLVVNSLFLNE
;
A
#
# COMPACT_ATOMS: atom_id res chain seq x y z
N MET A 1 30.99 -2.03 48.00
CA MET A 1 30.62 -0.69 47.50
C MET A 1 29.32 -0.12 48.09
N LEU A 2 28.11 -0.64 47.80
CA LEU A 2 26.86 -0.11 48.41
C LEU A 2 26.71 -0.51 49.89
N GLU A 3 27.00 -1.76 50.24
CA GLU A 3 27.02 -2.26 51.63
C GLU A 3 28.01 -1.51 52.54
N GLU A 4 29.10 -1.02 51.95
CA GLU A 4 30.15 -0.24 52.62
C GLU A 4 29.70 1.18 52.99
N LYS A 5 28.70 1.74 52.29
CA LYS A 5 28.23 3.12 52.49
C LYS A 5 26.92 3.23 53.27
N LEU A 6 26.08 2.19 53.26
CA LEU A 6 24.71 2.23 53.82
C LEU A 6 24.49 1.24 54.96
N GLY A 7 25.50 0.44 55.32
CA GLY A 7 25.35 -0.65 56.28
C GLY A 7 24.80 -1.92 55.63
N LYS A 8 25.18 -3.08 56.19
CA LYS A 8 25.02 -4.40 55.57
C LYS A 8 23.57 -4.75 55.21
N GLN A 9 22.62 -4.49 56.12
CA GLN A 9 21.21 -4.83 55.92
C GLN A 9 20.49 -3.97 54.87
N GLU A 10 20.78 -2.67 54.81
CA GLU A 10 20.21 -1.78 53.78
C GLU A 10 20.85 -2.02 52.41
N GLY A 11 22.15 -2.29 52.39
CA GLY A 11 22.88 -2.68 51.18
C GLY A 11 22.34 -3.98 50.57
N GLU A 12 22.06 -5.01 51.38
CA GLU A 12 21.48 -6.27 50.92
C GLU A 12 20.08 -6.09 50.32
N LYS A 13 19.22 -5.27 50.93
CA LYS A 13 17.87 -4.99 50.41
C LYS A 13 17.92 -4.24 49.08
N ILE A 14 18.79 -3.24 48.95
CA ILE A 14 18.97 -2.47 47.71
C ILE A 14 19.57 -3.37 46.61
N SER A 15 20.55 -4.21 46.94
CA SER A 15 21.16 -5.18 46.03
C SER A 15 20.13 -6.20 45.51
N ALA A 16 19.30 -6.76 46.40
CA ALA A 16 18.23 -7.68 46.03
C ALA A 16 17.17 -7.00 45.14
N TYR A 17 16.80 -5.76 45.44
CA TYR A 17 15.88 -4.96 44.63
C TYR A 17 16.44 -4.70 43.22
N LEU A 18 17.69 -4.21 43.12
CA LEU A 18 18.38 -3.98 41.86
C LEU A 18 18.51 -5.27 41.04
N THR A 19 18.84 -6.38 41.68
CA THR A 19 18.96 -7.70 41.03
C THR A 19 17.64 -8.14 40.43
N ARG A 20 16.53 -8.05 41.18
CA ARG A 20 15.19 -8.36 40.65
C ARG A 20 14.82 -7.46 39.47
N LYS A 21 15.15 -6.17 39.53
CA LYS A 21 14.89 -5.22 38.43
C LYS A 21 15.73 -5.50 37.18
N ILE A 22 16.99 -5.93 37.35
CA ILE A 22 17.89 -6.34 36.25
C ILE A 22 17.34 -7.61 35.56
N LEU A 23 16.85 -8.58 36.35
CA LEU A 23 16.29 -9.83 35.85
C LEU A 23 14.96 -9.64 35.11
N ALA A 24 14.15 -8.66 35.53
CA ALA A 24 12.84 -8.39 34.95
C ALA A 24 12.85 -7.60 33.64
N GLU A 25 14.02 -7.16 33.16
CA GLU A 25 14.19 -6.31 31.96
C GLU A 25 13.29 -5.06 31.92
N ASP A 26 13.03 -4.47 33.09
CA ASP A 26 12.23 -3.25 33.22
C ASP A 26 12.87 -2.09 32.45
N GLU A 27 12.13 -1.53 31.48
CA GLU A 27 12.60 -0.46 30.58
C GLU A 27 13.12 0.77 31.35
N ASN A 28 12.60 1.02 32.55
CA ASN A 28 13.00 2.14 33.39
C ASN A 28 14.41 1.99 33.99
N ASN A 29 15.02 0.79 33.92
CA ASN A 29 16.32 0.47 34.51
C ASN A 29 17.36 -0.02 33.50
N LEU A 30 17.14 0.23 32.20
CA LEU A 30 18.04 -0.23 31.13
C LEU A 30 19.50 0.18 31.33
N THR A 31 19.77 1.36 31.90
CA THR A 31 21.14 1.84 32.18
C THR A 31 21.85 0.97 33.22
N ILE A 32 21.18 0.63 34.32
CA ILE A 32 21.73 -0.21 35.39
C ILE A 32 21.96 -1.63 34.87
N ARG A 33 20.99 -2.18 34.13
CA ARG A 33 21.10 -3.49 33.50
C ARG A 33 22.27 -3.55 32.52
N ARG A 34 22.39 -2.56 31.63
CA ARG A 34 23.50 -2.46 30.67
C ARG A 34 24.85 -2.41 31.37
N LEU A 35 24.97 -1.66 32.47
CA LEU A 35 26.20 -1.61 33.27
C LEU A 35 26.51 -2.95 33.95
N ALA A 36 25.52 -3.60 34.55
CA ALA A 36 25.69 -4.90 35.19
C ALA A 36 26.12 -5.98 34.18
N VAL A 37 25.47 -6.04 33.01
CA VAL A 37 25.84 -6.92 31.89
C VAL A 37 27.24 -6.57 31.36
N ALA A 38 27.58 -5.27 31.25
CA ALA A 38 28.90 -4.83 30.81
C ALA A 38 30.02 -5.28 31.74
N ILE A 39 29.81 -5.16 33.06
CA ILE A 39 30.75 -5.62 34.10
C ILE A 39 30.83 -7.15 34.09
N GLY A 40 29.69 -7.83 34.02
CA GLY A 40 29.62 -9.29 34.01
C GLY A 40 30.32 -9.93 32.80
N ALA A 41 30.47 -9.22 31.70
CA ALA A 41 31.20 -9.68 30.52
C ALA A 41 32.72 -9.38 30.56
N ILE A 42 33.23 -8.67 31.57
CA ILE A 42 34.68 -8.43 31.69
C ILE A 42 35.41 -9.77 31.86
N GLY A 43 36.39 -10.03 30.99
CA GLY A 43 37.15 -11.28 30.97
C GLY A 43 36.39 -12.48 30.40
N GLY A 44 35.17 -12.28 29.88
CA GLY A 44 34.41 -13.31 29.17
C GLY A 44 34.73 -13.40 27.67
N THR A 45 33.99 -14.25 26.96
CA THR A 45 34.18 -14.48 25.52
C THR A 45 33.74 -13.26 24.72
N SER A 46 34.57 -12.82 23.76
CA SER A 46 34.25 -11.68 22.90
C SER A 46 34.15 -12.10 21.44
N PHE A 47 32.94 -11.98 20.89
CA PHE A 47 32.65 -11.98 19.46
C PHE A 47 32.41 -10.56 18.92
N LYS A 48 32.90 -9.53 19.62
CA LYS A 48 32.77 -8.15 19.18
C LYS A 48 33.37 -7.97 17.77
N ASN A 49 32.63 -7.34 16.85
CA ASN A 49 32.98 -7.17 15.43
C ASN A 49 33.15 -8.49 14.64
N ALA A 50 32.82 -9.65 15.21
CA ALA A 50 32.94 -10.90 14.49
C ALA A 50 31.85 -11.02 13.41
N ASN A 51 32.19 -11.69 12.31
CA ASN A 51 31.18 -12.20 11.39
C ASN A 51 30.71 -13.58 11.89
N LEU A 52 29.48 -13.66 12.39
CA LEU A 52 28.85 -14.89 12.92
C LEU A 52 27.75 -15.40 11.98
N THR A 53 27.80 -15.02 10.70
CA THR A 53 26.81 -15.47 9.73
C THR A 53 26.72 -17.00 9.71
N GLU A 54 25.49 -17.53 9.80
CA GLU A 54 25.20 -18.99 9.84
C GLU A 54 25.89 -19.76 10.99
N THR A 55 26.44 -19.08 12.00
CA THR A 55 27.10 -19.75 13.13
C THR A 55 26.06 -20.41 14.03
N ASN A 56 26.38 -21.58 14.58
CA ASN A 56 25.47 -22.34 15.44
C ASN A 56 25.86 -22.22 16.93
N PHE A 57 25.06 -21.49 17.70
CA PHE A 57 25.15 -21.40 19.16
C PHE A 57 24.08 -22.24 19.88
N SER A 58 23.51 -23.24 19.21
CA SER A 58 22.47 -24.06 19.82
C SER A 58 22.99 -24.77 21.06
N ASN A 59 22.24 -24.70 22.16
CA ASN A 59 22.62 -25.22 23.48
C ASN A 59 23.92 -24.61 24.07
N ALA A 60 24.44 -23.53 23.49
CA ALA A 60 25.63 -22.88 24.02
C ALA A 60 25.31 -22.13 25.32
N CYS A 61 26.23 -22.17 26.28
CA CYS A 61 26.20 -21.27 27.42
C CYS A 61 26.88 -19.95 27.04
N LEU A 62 26.10 -18.87 26.93
CA LEU A 62 26.55 -17.56 26.48
C LEU A 62 26.70 -16.55 27.63
N LYS A 63 26.94 -17.06 28.84
CA LYS A 63 27.24 -16.24 30.01
C LYS A 63 28.45 -15.36 29.71
N SER A 64 28.37 -14.08 30.10
CA SER A 64 29.49 -13.15 29.99
C SER A 64 30.02 -12.96 28.55
N THR A 65 29.18 -13.16 27.53
CA THR A 65 29.60 -13.06 26.12
C THR A 65 29.33 -11.68 25.53
N ASP A 66 30.24 -11.17 24.69
CA ASP A 66 30.11 -9.88 24.00
C ASP A 66 29.89 -10.07 22.48
N PHE A 67 28.71 -9.68 21.99
CA PHE A 67 28.29 -9.70 20.58
C PHE A 67 28.17 -8.30 19.98
N ARG A 68 28.65 -7.24 20.66
CA ARG A 68 28.52 -5.88 20.14
C ARG A 68 29.15 -5.77 18.75
N LEU A 69 28.42 -5.16 17.81
CA LEU A 69 28.86 -4.95 16.42
C LEU A 69 29.14 -6.27 15.65
N ALA A 70 28.74 -7.42 16.19
CA ALA A 70 28.82 -8.67 15.45
C ALA A 70 27.76 -8.72 14.34
N ASN A 71 28.10 -9.30 13.20
CA ASN A 71 27.11 -9.70 12.22
C ASN A 71 26.49 -11.03 12.67
N VAL A 72 25.21 -11.01 13.03
CA VAL A 72 24.47 -12.20 13.54
C VAL A 72 23.43 -12.74 12.55
N THR A 73 23.55 -12.38 11.27
CA THR A 73 22.64 -12.87 10.21
C THR A 73 22.66 -14.40 10.15
N HIS A 74 21.49 -15.01 10.21
CA HIS A 74 21.25 -16.46 10.19
C HIS A 74 21.92 -17.24 11.34
N THR A 75 22.45 -16.57 12.36
CA THR A 75 23.01 -17.25 13.53
C THR A 75 21.92 -18.05 14.25
N LEU A 76 22.18 -19.31 14.59
CA LEU A 76 21.24 -20.20 15.25
C LEU A 76 21.40 -20.13 16.78
N TRP A 77 20.34 -19.72 17.49
CA TRP A 77 20.35 -19.49 18.94
C TRP A 77 19.57 -20.54 19.73
N ARG A 78 19.11 -21.62 19.08
CA ARG A 78 18.13 -22.56 19.67
C ARG A 78 18.62 -23.13 20.99
N LYS A 79 17.85 -22.96 22.06
CA LYS A 79 18.19 -23.42 23.42
C LYS A 79 19.49 -22.83 24.00
N ALA A 80 20.02 -21.73 23.45
CA ALA A 80 21.17 -21.06 24.02
C ALA A 80 20.83 -20.51 25.41
N GLU A 81 21.69 -20.76 26.39
CA GLU A 81 21.49 -20.34 27.76
C GLU A 81 22.19 -19.01 28.03
N TYR A 82 21.63 -18.22 28.95
CA TYR A 82 22.19 -16.94 29.40
C TYR A 82 22.36 -15.85 28.34
N LEU A 83 21.79 -16.01 27.14
CA LEU A 83 21.84 -15.00 26.07
C LEU A 83 21.27 -13.64 26.52
N THR A 84 20.27 -13.67 27.41
CA THR A 84 19.71 -12.50 28.10
C THR A 84 20.78 -11.62 28.76
N PHE A 85 21.88 -12.20 29.25
CA PHE A 85 22.99 -11.50 29.91
C PHE A 85 24.19 -11.25 29.01
N ALA A 86 24.07 -11.48 27.70
CA ALA A 86 25.11 -11.15 26.75
C ALA A 86 25.08 -9.66 26.39
N ARG A 87 26.24 -9.10 26.03
CA ARG A 87 26.32 -7.74 25.48
C ARG A 87 25.95 -7.79 24.00
N VAL A 88 24.69 -7.51 23.69
CA VAL A 88 24.15 -7.64 22.33
C VAL A 88 24.28 -6.38 21.46
N GLY A 89 24.52 -5.21 22.06
CA GLY A 89 24.71 -3.96 21.31
C GLY A 89 23.49 -3.58 20.47
N THR A 90 23.72 -3.28 19.19
CA THR A 90 22.70 -2.88 18.20
C THR A 90 22.24 -4.05 17.32
N THR A 91 22.56 -5.29 17.68
CA THR A 91 22.08 -6.47 16.94
C THR A 91 20.58 -6.67 17.14
N ILE A 92 19.94 -7.53 16.34
CA ILE A 92 18.52 -7.90 16.49
C ILE A 92 18.20 -8.46 17.88
N LEU A 93 19.21 -8.99 18.58
CA LEU A 93 19.09 -9.52 19.94
C LEU A 93 18.88 -8.42 20.99
N ILE A 94 18.86 -7.13 20.64
CA ILE A 94 18.53 -6.08 21.60
C ILE A 94 17.08 -6.21 22.10
N ASP A 95 16.18 -6.63 21.22
CA ASP A 95 14.78 -6.85 21.53
C ASP A 95 14.62 -8.19 22.30
N PRO A 96 14.08 -8.16 23.54
CA PRO A 96 13.88 -9.37 24.33
C PRO A 96 12.95 -10.39 23.66
N LYS A 97 11.91 -9.94 22.94
CA LYS A 97 10.98 -10.81 22.23
C LYS A 97 11.67 -11.52 21.07
N VAL A 98 12.58 -10.82 20.38
CA VAL A 98 13.39 -11.43 19.32
C VAL A 98 14.34 -12.47 19.90
N ARG A 99 15.00 -12.18 21.03
CA ARG A 99 15.84 -13.18 21.72
C ARG A 99 15.04 -14.43 22.09
N GLU A 100 13.86 -14.25 22.69
CA GLU A 100 12.99 -15.35 23.07
C GLU A 100 12.58 -16.19 21.86
N LEU A 101 12.14 -15.54 20.78
CA LEU A 101 11.78 -16.22 19.53
C LEU A 101 12.95 -17.02 18.92
N LEU A 102 14.15 -16.43 18.88
CA LEU A 102 15.32 -17.08 18.30
C LEU A 102 15.82 -18.25 19.16
N VAL A 103 15.73 -18.14 20.48
CA VAL A 103 16.14 -19.21 21.42
C VAL A 103 15.13 -20.34 21.45
N THR A 104 13.84 -20.04 21.48
CA THR A 104 12.79 -21.06 21.68
C THR A 104 12.24 -21.62 20.38
N GLY A 105 12.22 -20.81 19.32
CA GLY A 105 11.46 -21.10 18.10
C GLY A 105 9.96 -20.98 18.26
N ASN A 106 9.47 -20.45 19.39
CA ASN A 106 8.05 -20.32 19.67
C ASN A 106 7.64 -18.84 19.67
N GLY A 107 6.99 -18.41 18.60
CA GLY A 107 6.30 -17.13 18.48
C GLY A 107 4.79 -17.27 18.32
N LYS A 108 4.22 -18.44 18.63
CA LYS A 108 2.79 -18.69 18.49
C LYS A 108 1.96 -17.71 19.30
N ASN A 109 0.96 -17.09 18.68
CA ASN A 109 0.08 -16.05 19.28
C ASN A 109 0.80 -14.79 19.79
N GLN A 110 2.06 -14.57 19.39
CA GLN A 110 2.84 -13.42 19.86
C GLN A 110 2.66 -12.16 19.00
N GLN A 111 3.01 -11.01 19.57
CA GLN A 111 2.95 -9.70 18.92
C GLN A 111 4.36 -9.20 18.61
N TYR A 112 4.68 -9.18 17.31
CA TYR A 112 5.93 -8.71 16.71
C TYR A 112 5.71 -7.52 15.76
N ILE A 113 4.74 -6.66 16.06
CA ILE A 113 4.42 -5.47 15.26
C ILE A 113 5.64 -4.55 15.19
N SER A 114 6.06 -4.19 13.97
CA SER A 114 7.22 -3.32 13.71
C SER A 114 8.55 -3.81 14.30
N VAL A 115 8.67 -5.12 14.56
CA VAL A 115 9.90 -5.71 15.09
C VAL A 115 10.94 -5.92 13.99
N ASN A 116 12.21 -5.66 14.31
CA ASN A 116 13.33 -5.97 13.43
C ASN A 116 13.76 -7.44 13.58
N LEU A 117 13.49 -8.23 12.56
CA LEU A 117 13.89 -9.63 12.40
C LEU A 117 14.79 -9.81 11.16
N ARG A 118 15.45 -8.75 10.69
CA ARG A 118 16.30 -8.78 9.50
C ARG A 118 17.41 -9.80 9.69
N GLY A 119 17.56 -10.72 8.75
CA GLY A 119 18.55 -11.78 8.82
C GLY A 119 18.30 -12.80 9.94
N ALA A 120 17.12 -12.85 10.55
CA ALA A 120 16.84 -13.79 11.63
C ALA A 120 16.86 -15.25 11.15
N ASN A 121 17.41 -16.17 11.94
CA ASN A 121 17.24 -17.60 11.73
C ASN A 121 15.97 -18.08 12.44
N LEU A 122 14.90 -18.22 11.67
CA LEU A 122 13.56 -18.66 12.09
C LEU A 122 13.21 -20.03 11.50
N ARG A 123 14.21 -20.80 11.04
CA ARG A 123 14.01 -22.15 10.52
C ARG A 123 13.23 -23.00 11.52
N ASN A 124 12.18 -23.65 11.04
CA ASN A 124 11.25 -24.47 11.82
C ASN A 124 10.60 -23.75 13.03
N ALA A 125 10.52 -22.42 13.03
CA ALA A 125 9.84 -21.69 14.09
C ALA A 125 8.31 -21.88 14.00
N ASP A 126 7.65 -21.94 15.15
CA ASP A 126 6.19 -21.84 15.25
C ASP A 126 5.80 -20.37 15.42
N LEU A 127 5.31 -19.75 14.35
CA LEU A 127 4.76 -18.39 14.27
C LEU A 127 3.24 -18.41 14.05
N THR A 128 2.58 -19.54 14.37
CA THR A 128 1.14 -19.72 14.19
C THR A 128 0.37 -18.60 14.87
N GLN A 129 -0.56 -17.96 14.16
CA GLN A 129 -1.39 -16.86 14.66
C GLN A 129 -0.61 -15.67 15.27
N SER A 130 0.68 -15.53 14.94
CA SER A 130 1.47 -14.37 15.34
C SER A 130 1.08 -13.13 14.54
N ASN A 131 1.31 -11.96 15.13
CA ASN A 131 1.14 -10.68 14.45
C ASN A 131 2.51 -10.07 14.13
N LEU A 132 2.87 -10.07 12.85
CA LEU A 132 4.12 -9.53 12.30
C LEU A 132 3.87 -8.28 11.44
N THR A 133 2.76 -7.57 11.70
CA THR A 133 2.40 -6.36 10.96
C THR A 133 3.58 -5.38 10.95
N ILE A 134 4.02 -4.94 9.77
CA ILE A 134 5.13 -3.99 9.57
C ILE A 134 6.50 -4.52 10.06
N ALA A 135 6.64 -5.81 10.39
CA ALA A 135 7.93 -6.38 10.77
C ALA A 135 8.94 -6.36 9.61
N ASP A 136 10.22 -6.24 9.94
CA ASP A 136 11.32 -6.39 8.97
C ASP A 136 11.84 -7.83 9.00
N LEU A 137 11.45 -8.65 8.03
CA LEU A 137 11.92 -10.02 7.80
C LEU A 137 12.94 -10.09 6.64
N ASN A 138 13.46 -8.95 6.16
CA ASN A 138 14.37 -8.97 5.01
C ASN A 138 15.56 -9.91 5.31
N GLU A 139 15.93 -10.72 4.32
CA GLU A 139 16.99 -11.71 4.43
C GLU A 139 16.77 -12.73 5.57
N ALA A 140 15.57 -12.88 6.14
CA ALA A 140 15.34 -13.90 7.17
C ALA A 140 15.26 -15.32 6.58
N ALA A 141 15.66 -16.30 7.39
CA ALA A 141 15.59 -17.72 7.09
C ALA A 141 14.36 -18.33 7.78
N LEU A 142 13.29 -18.61 7.03
CA LEU A 142 11.99 -19.13 7.51
C LEU A 142 11.71 -20.54 6.97
N GLU A 143 12.75 -21.28 6.58
CA GLU A 143 12.60 -22.61 6.01
C GLU A 143 11.87 -23.55 7.00
N GLY A 144 10.79 -24.18 6.55
CA GLY A 144 9.94 -25.06 7.37
C GLY A 144 9.17 -24.37 8.51
N ALA A 145 9.15 -23.03 8.57
CA ALA A 145 8.43 -22.32 9.63
C ALA A 145 6.91 -22.44 9.48
N CYS A 146 6.20 -22.48 10.61
CA CYS A 146 4.74 -22.52 10.65
C CYS A 146 4.17 -21.11 10.87
N LEU A 147 3.61 -20.49 9.84
CA LEU A 147 2.99 -19.16 9.84
C LEU A 147 1.46 -19.23 9.70
N ASP A 148 0.85 -20.39 9.98
CA ASP A 148 -0.59 -20.59 9.81
C ASP A 148 -1.38 -19.54 10.59
N GLY A 149 -2.27 -18.82 9.89
CA GLY A 149 -3.08 -17.74 10.45
C GLY A 149 -2.31 -16.50 10.90
N ALA A 150 -1.01 -16.38 10.62
CA ALA A 150 -0.23 -15.20 10.98
C ALA A 150 -0.69 -13.95 10.19
N ASN A 151 -0.44 -12.78 10.77
CA ASN A 151 -0.67 -11.50 10.10
C ASN A 151 0.66 -10.92 9.62
N LEU A 152 0.89 -10.96 8.30
CA LEU A 152 2.07 -10.41 7.62
C LEU A 152 1.74 -9.09 6.90
N LYS A 153 0.71 -8.37 7.35
CA LYS A 153 0.33 -7.08 6.77
C LYS A 153 1.53 -6.13 6.74
N GLU A 154 1.81 -5.57 5.57
CA GLU A 154 2.89 -4.59 5.35
C GLU A 154 4.29 -5.08 5.77
N VAL A 155 4.50 -6.40 5.90
CA VAL A 155 5.81 -6.95 6.26
C VAL A 155 6.84 -6.69 5.16
N LEU A 156 8.11 -6.49 5.53
CA LEU A 156 9.23 -6.46 4.59
C LEU A 156 9.85 -7.85 4.53
N ALA A 157 9.81 -8.51 3.38
CA ALA A 157 10.29 -9.89 3.22
C ALA A 157 11.19 -10.06 1.97
N ILE A 158 12.00 -9.05 1.65
CA ILE A 158 12.94 -9.08 0.54
C ILE A 158 14.10 -10.01 0.89
N GLY A 159 14.44 -10.94 0.00
CA GLY A 159 15.52 -11.91 0.27
C GLY A 159 15.17 -12.96 1.32
N THR A 160 13.93 -13.01 1.79
CA THR A 160 13.48 -13.96 2.79
C THR A 160 13.29 -15.34 2.18
N ASN A 161 13.73 -16.38 2.90
CA ASN A 161 13.56 -17.76 2.47
C ASN A 161 12.35 -18.42 3.16
N PHE A 162 11.26 -18.64 2.42
CA PHE A 162 10.07 -19.35 2.89
C PHE A 162 10.00 -20.81 2.40
N THR A 163 11.12 -21.42 2.02
CA THR A 163 11.13 -22.81 1.54
C THR A 163 10.41 -23.75 2.52
N GLU A 164 9.44 -24.54 2.07
CA GLU A 164 8.64 -25.45 2.91
C GLU A 164 7.85 -24.76 4.06
N ALA A 165 7.71 -23.44 4.04
CA ALA A 165 6.94 -22.74 5.08
C ALA A 165 5.44 -23.04 4.96
N LYS A 166 4.77 -23.13 6.12
CA LYS A 166 3.31 -23.33 6.19
C LYS A 166 2.63 -21.99 6.37
N MET A 167 1.74 -21.64 5.44
CA MET A 167 1.14 -20.31 5.35
C MET A 167 -0.38 -20.38 5.15
N THR A 168 -1.05 -21.36 5.74
CA THR A 168 -2.50 -21.50 5.62
C THR A 168 -3.22 -20.43 6.43
N GLY A 169 -4.09 -19.67 5.78
CA GLY A 169 -4.87 -18.59 6.38
C GLY A 169 -4.06 -17.33 6.74
N VAL A 170 -2.83 -17.20 6.27
CA VAL A 170 -2.00 -16.02 6.50
C VAL A 170 -2.62 -14.78 5.84
N CYS A 171 -2.47 -13.61 6.46
CA CYS A 171 -2.81 -12.32 5.86
C CYS A 171 -1.57 -11.69 5.21
N LEU A 172 -1.64 -11.41 3.90
CA LEU A 172 -0.55 -10.84 3.10
C LEU A 172 -0.89 -9.44 2.56
N GLU A 173 -1.79 -8.72 3.22
CA GLU A 173 -2.17 -7.36 2.82
C GLU A 173 -0.92 -6.47 2.70
N SER A 174 -0.62 -6.03 1.49
CA SER A 174 0.53 -5.17 1.20
C SER A 174 1.89 -5.73 1.66
N TRP A 175 2.05 -7.05 1.74
CA TRP A 175 3.36 -7.65 2.04
C TRP A 175 4.38 -7.35 0.93
N ASN A 176 5.65 -7.23 1.30
CA ASN A 176 6.66 -6.71 0.41
C ASN A 176 7.70 -7.77 0.06
N ILE A 177 7.55 -8.33 -1.13
CA ILE A 177 8.42 -9.37 -1.71
C ILE A 177 8.96 -8.91 -3.06
N ASN A 178 10.03 -9.54 -3.53
CA ASN A 178 10.59 -9.34 -4.87
C ASN A 178 11.18 -10.66 -5.39
N HIS A 179 11.88 -10.61 -6.53
CA HIS A 179 12.48 -11.79 -7.14
C HIS A 179 13.56 -12.49 -6.29
N THR A 180 14.07 -11.87 -5.22
CA THR A 180 15.03 -12.52 -4.29
C THR A 180 14.33 -13.24 -3.13
N THR A 181 13.01 -13.11 -3.02
CA THR A 181 12.20 -13.85 -2.04
C THR A 181 11.96 -15.27 -2.54
N ILE A 182 12.30 -16.27 -1.72
CA ILE A 182 12.19 -17.69 -2.09
C ILE A 182 10.86 -18.22 -1.55
N LEU A 183 9.99 -18.68 -2.46
CA LEU A 183 8.67 -19.23 -2.17
C LEU A 183 8.54 -20.68 -2.68
N GLU A 184 9.64 -21.42 -2.66
CA GLU A 184 9.70 -22.83 -3.10
C GLU A 184 8.95 -23.72 -2.11
N GLU A 185 8.10 -24.61 -2.61
CA GLU A 185 7.40 -25.61 -1.79
C GLU A 185 6.60 -25.04 -0.60
N VAL A 186 6.16 -23.78 -0.67
CA VAL A 186 5.28 -23.19 0.36
C VAL A 186 3.96 -23.96 0.41
N GLU A 187 3.62 -24.44 1.60
CA GLU A 187 2.37 -25.14 1.89
C GLU A 187 1.32 -24.11 2.32
N SER A 188 0.29 -23.90 1.51
CA SER A 188 -0.83 -23.05 1.88
C SER A 188 -2.11 -23.58 1.26
N GLU A 189 -3.15 -23.78 2.06
CA GLU A 189 -4.48 -24.11 1.52
C GLU A 189 -5.19 -22.86 1.00
N TYR A 190 -5.02 -21.72 1.69
CA TYR A 190 -5.58 -20.43 1.31
C TYR A 190 -4.87 -19.28 2.03
N ILE A 191 -5.04 -18.06 1.52
CA ILE A 191 -4.55 -16.82 2.13
C ILE A 191 -5.64 -15.75 2.16
N TYR A 192 -5.37 -14.64 2.85
CA TYR A 192 -6.15 -13.40 2.76
C TYR A 192 -5.27 -12.26 2.23
N LEU A 193 -5.81 -11.48 1.29
CA LEU A 193 -5.16 -10.27 0.79
C LEU A 193 -5.61 -9.00 1.52
N LEU A 194 -6.63 -9.09 2.38
CA LEU A 194 -7.05 -8.02 3.29
C LEU A 194 -7.11 -8.53 4.74
N GLU A 195 -6.59 -7.73 5.67
CA GLU A 195 -6.72 -7.95 7.11
C GLU A 195 -8.18 -7.86 7.52
N SER A 196 -8.85 -6.78 7.11
CA SER A 196 -10.26 -6.51 7.39
C SER A 196 -11.15 -6.75 6.18
N ALA A 197 -12.37 -7.23 6.39
CA ALA A 197 -13.32 -7.44 5.32
C ALA A 197 -13.65 -6.11 4.60
N LYS A 198 -13.94 -6.17 3.29
CA LYS A 198 -14.39 -4.99 2.55
C LYS A 198 -15.68 -4.44 3.18
N PRO A 199 -15.86 -3.11 3.26
CA PRO A 199 -17.09 -2.51 3.79
C PRO A 199 -18.33 -3.15 3.17
N GLN A 200 -19.34 -3.42 3.99
CA GLN A 200 -20.62 -4.01 3.55
C GLN A 200 -20.53 -5.46 3.02
N THR A 201 -19.37 -6.11 3.14
CA THR A 201 -19.19 -7.54 2.81
C THR A 201 -18.46 -8.26 3.95
N ASN A 202 -18.45 -9.60 3.90
CA ASN A 202 -17.57 -10.41 4.75
C ASN A 202 -16.33 -10.91 3.97
N ASP A 203 -15.99 -10.28 2.84
CA ASP A 203 -14.89 -10.69 1.99
C ASP A 203 -13.56 -10.03 2.42
N ARG A 204 -12.61 -10.86 2.86
CA ARG A 204 -11.22 -10.49 3.19
C ARG A 204 -10.26 -10.74 2.02
N GLU A 205 -10.79 -10.89 0.81
CA GLU A 205 -10.07 -11.33 -0.38
C GLU A 205 -9.33 -12.64 -0.17
N ARG A 206 -10.10 -13.69 0.19
CA ARG A 206 -9.55 -15.03 0.30
C ARG A 206 -9.05 -15.51 -1.07
N ARG A 207 -7.87 -16.12 -1.13
CA ARG A 207 -7.34 -16.81 -2.31
C ARG A 207 -6.98 -18.26 -1.96
N PRO A 208 -7.41 -19.27 -2.75
CA PRO A 208 -8.43 -19.14 -3.80
C PRO A 208 -9.76 -18.66 -3.20
N SER A 209 -10.64 -18.08 -4.02
CA SER A 209 -11.93 -17.54 -3.52
C SER A 209 -12.84 -18.64 -2.94
N SER A 210 -12.60 -19.90 -3.32
CA SER A 210 -13.21 -21.10 -2.75
C SER A 210 -12.24 -22.28 -2.88
N GLY A 211 -12.43 -23.33 -2.08
CA GLY A 211 -11.55 -24.51 -2.09
C GLY A 211 -10.14 -24.23 -1.57
N ASN A 212 -9.19 -25.07 -1.94
CA ASN A 212 -7.79 -24.99 -1.53
C ASN A 212 -6.89 -24.78 -2.75
N PHE A 213 -5.73 -24.15 -2.57
CA PHE A 213 -4.70 -24.10 -3.61
C PHE A 213 -4.29 -25.51 -4.05
N ALA A 214 -4.05 -25.69 -5.35
CA ALA A 214 -3.33 -26.87 -5.81
C ALA A 214 -1.82 -26.69 -5.54
N PRO A 215 -1.03 -27.78 -5.53
CA PRO A 215 0.41 -27.69 -5.36
C PRO A 215 1.06 -26.67 -6.32
N GLY A 216 1.79 -25.71 -5.75
CA GLY A 216 2.50 -24.64 -6.47
C GLY A 216 1.64 -23.43 -6.90
N ASP A 217 0.32 -23.44 -6.70
CA ASP A 217 -0.53 -22.29 -7.06
C ASP A 217 -0.23 -21.05 -6.21
N PHE A 218 0.06 -21.25 -4.92
CA PHE A 218 0.52 -20.15 -4.05
C PHE A 218 1.75 -19.46 -4.64
N THR A 219 2.79 -20.23 -4.98
CA THR A 219 4.03 -19.69 -5.54
C THR A 219 3.74 -18.93 -6.83
N LYS A 220 2.99 -19.54 -7.77
CA LYS A 220 2.61 -18.92 -9.05
C LYS A 220 1.90 -17.58 -8.87
N LEU A 221 1.01 -17.46 -7.88
CA LEU A 221 0.27 -16.22 -7.59
C LEU A 221 1.20 -15.01 -7.39
N PHE A 222 2.37 -15.26 -6.78
CA PHE A 222 3.34 -14.22 -6.44
C PHE A 222 4.50 -14.15 -7.45
N THR A 223 4.87 -15.26 -8.09
CA THR A 223 5.91 -15.28 -9.14
C THR A 223 5.44 -14.58 -10.41
N ALA A 224 4.15 -14.70 -10.77
CA ALA A 224 3.61 -14.08 -11.98
C ALA A 224 3.59 -12.53 -11.93
N ASN A 225 3.68 -11.94 -10.73
CA ASN A 225 3.51 -10.49 -10.52
C ASN A 225 4.76 -9.81 -9.94
N PHE A 226 5.97 -10.38 -10.11
CA PHE A 226 7.20 -9.77 -9.59
C PHE A 226 7.56 -8.42 -10.21
N HIS A 227 6.89 -8.03 -11.29
CA HIS A 227 7.13 -6.75 -11.95
C HIS A 227 6.10 -5.68 -11.59
N THR A 228 5.13 -5.94 -10.71
CA THR A 228 4.13 -4.90 -10.37
C THR A 228 4.13 -4.48 -8.90
N VAL A 229 3.88 -3.20 -8.67
CA VAL A 229 3.41 -2.63 -7.41
C VAL A 229 1.94 -2.27 -7.59
N ASP A 230 1.07 -2.83 -6.75
CA ASP A 230 -0.37 -2.63 -6.83
C ASP A 230 -0.78 -1.60 -5.77
N LEU A 231 -1.37 -0.48 -6.19
CA LEU A 231 -1.99 0.52 -5.30
C LEU A 231 -3.50 0.29 -5.28
N ILE A 232 -4.06 0.07 -4.09
CA ILE A 232 -5.50 -0.17 -3.91
C ILE A 232 -6.15 1.09 -3.34
N PHE A 233 -7.07 1.67 -4.09
CA PHE A 233 -7.88 2.80 -3.68
C PHE A 233 -9.29 2.35 -3.36
N ARG A 234 -9.81 2.79 -2.22
CA ARG A 234 -11.20 2.60 -1.82
C ARG A 234 -11.91 3.94 -2.03
N ASN A 235 -12.87 3.98 -2.96
CA ASN A 235 -13.58 5.16 -3.52
C ASN A 235 -12.87 5.83 -4.71
N SER A 236 -13.31 7.05 -5.07
CA SER A 236 -12.78 7.84 -6.17
C SER A 236 -11.30 8.18 -5.99
N ILE A 237 -10.52 8.05 -7.07
CA ILE A 237 -9.10 8.44 -7.09
C ILE A 237 -8.96 9.92 -7.43
N ASP A 238 -8.10 10.64 -6.72
CA ASP A 238 -7.63 11.94 -7.16
C ASP A 238 -6.45 11.76 -8.14
N GLY A 239 -6.74 11.90 -9.44
CA GLY A 239 -5.75 11.71 -10.50
C GLY A 239 -4.57 12.69 -10.43
N LYS A 240 -4.77 13.88 -9.86
CA LYS A 240 -3.72 14.89 -9.69
C LYS A 240 -2.77 14.50 -8.56
N ALA A 241 -3.30 14.10 -7.42
CA ALA A 241 -2.51 13.58 -6.31
C ALA A 241 -1.75 12.32 -6.72
N LEU A 242 -2.41 11.40 -7.45
CA LEU A 242 -1.79 10.18 -7.95
C LEU A 242 -0.61 10.48 -8.89
N MET A 243 -0.81 11.34 -9.89
CA MET A 243 0.25 11.63 -10.85
C MET A 243 1.41 12.39 -10.20
N SER A 244 1.11 13.32 -9.29
CA SER A 244 2.12 14.02 -8.51
C SER A 244 2.96 13.04 -7.67
N ALA A 245 2.30 12.16 -6.92
CA ALA A 245 2.96 11.11 -6.14
C ALA A 245 3.82 10.20 -7.03
N PHE A 246 3.28 9.71 -8.14
CA PHE A 246 4.01 8.84 -9.07
C PHE A 246 5.28 9.52 -9.63
N GLN A 247 5.19 10.79 -10.03
CA GLN A 247 6.34 11.55 -10.53
C GLN A 247 7.40 11.80 -9.43
N ARG A 248 6.97 12.04 -8.19
CA ARG A 248 7.89 12.17 -7.05
C ARG A 248 8.63 10.86 -6.79
N VAL A 249 7.93 9.73 -6.78
CA VAL A 249 8.55 8.41 -6.61
C VAL A 249 9.52 8.08 -7.74
N LYS A 250 9.18 8.41 -9.00
CA LYS A 250 10.09 8.28 -10.14
C LYS A 250 11.40 9.06 -9.95
N ARG A 251 11.31 10.28 -9.40
CA ARG A 251 12.49 11.13 -9.12
C ARG A 251 13.33 10.59 -7.95
N GLU A 252 12.70 10.06 -6.92
CA GLU A 252 13.41 9.47 -5.77
C GLU A 252 14.02 8.10 -6.07
N ASN A 253 13.58 7.45 -7.15
CA ASN A 253 14.10 6.18 -7.64
C ASN A 253 14.67 6.35 -9.06
N GLU A 254 15.43 7.44 -9.27
CA GLU A 254 16.13 7.74 -10.53
C GLU A 254 16.93 6.52 -11.03
N GLY A 255 16.77 6.20 -12.32
CA GLY A 255 17.39 5.03 -12.95
C GLY A 255 16.51 3.77 -13.02
N MET A 256 15.34 3.75 -12.36
CA MET A 256 14.39 2.64 -12.47
C MET A 256 13.32 2.90 -13.53
N SER A 257 13.11 1.93 -14.43
CA SER A 257 12.02 1.98 -15.40
C SER A 257 10.68 1.68 -14.72
N MET A 258 9.95 2.73 -14.35
CA MET A 258 8.60 2.63 -13.78
C MET A 258 7.54 3.11 -14.76
N ALA A 259 6.44 2.39 -14.89
CA ALA A 259 5.29 2.80 -15.70
C ALA A 259 3.99 2.35 -15.05
N ILE A 260 2.93 3.13 -15.17
CA ILE A 260 1.60 2.65 -14.78
C ILE A 260 1.20 1.62 -15.85
N GLN A 261 1.08 0.36 -15.46
CA GLN A 261 0.77 -0.73 -16.37
C GLN A 261 -0.73 -0.84 -16.62
N ASN A 262 -1.53 -0.72 -15.55
CA ASN A 262 -2.98 -0.87 -15.64
C ASN A 262 -3.72 -0.12 -14.53
N MET A 263 -4.98 0.20 -14.78
CA MET A 263 -5.95 0.70 -13.80
C MET A 263 -7.23 -0.14 -13.93
N GLU A 264 -7.53 -0.92 -12.89
CA GLU A 264 -8.65 -1.85 -12.86
C GLU A 264 -9.69 -1.40 -11.84
N ASN A 265 -10.92 -1.13 -12.28
CA ASN A 265 -12.06 -0.97 -11.37
C ASN A 265 -12.59 -2.36 -10.99
N LYS A 266 -12.49 -2.73 -9.71
CA LYS A 266 -12.88 -4.05 -9.19
C LYS A 266 -14.35 -4.12 -8.72
N GLY A 267 -15.11 -3.03 -8.84
CA GLY A 267 -16.44 -2.91 -8.24
C GLY A 267 -16.39 -2.39 -6.80
N ASP A 268 -17.55 -2.04 -6.23
CA ASP A 268 -17.70 -1.55 -4.85
C ASP A 268 -16.82 -0.33 -4.49
N GLY A 269 -16.54 0.51 -5.50
CA GLY A 269 -15.67 1.68 -5.35
C GLY A 269 -14.18 1.35 -5.24
N ILE A 270 -13.77 0.09 -5.43
CA ILE A 270 -12.36 -0.31 -5.37
C ILE A 270 -11.70 -0.13 -6.74
N VAL A 271 -10.59 0.60 -6.77
CA VAL A 271 -9.76 0.73 -7.97
C VAL A 271 -8.34 0.30 -7.64
N VAL A 272 -7.77 -0.57 -8.48
CA VAL A 272 -6.41 -1.09 -8.36
C VAL A 272 -5.56 -0.51 -9.47
N ILE A 273 -4.48 0.18 -9.12
CA ILE A 273 -3.50 0.69 -10.08
C ILE A 273 -2.25 -0.17 -10.00
N LYS A 274 -1.92 -0.84 -11.10
CA LYS A 274 -0.72 -1.65 -11.22
C LYS A 274 0.38 -0.83 -11.85
N ILE A 275 1.51 -0.74 -11.17
CA ILE A 275 2.68 -0.01 -11.62
C ILE A 275 3.77 -1.02 -11.91
N ASN A 276 4.20 -1.10 -13.16
CA ASN A 276 5.37 -1.86 -13.55
C ASN A 276 6.62 -1.27 -12.88
N VAL A 277 7.41 -2.13 -12.27
CA VAL A 277 8.70 -1.82 -11.63
C VAL A 277 9.72 -2.89 -12.02
N PRO A 278 11.02 -2.55 -12.09
CA PRO A 278 12.06 -3.54 -12.31
C PRO A 278 12.00 -4.63 -11.23
N GLY A 279 12.38 -5.87 -11.58
CA GLY A 279 12.26 -7.00 -10.65
C GLY A 279 13.09 -6.81 -9.38
N GLU A 280 14.20 -6.09 -9.49
CA GLU A 280 15.13 -5.71 -8.43
C GLU A 280 14.70 -4.53 -7.58
N ALA A 281 13.63 -3.83 -7.95
CA ALA A 281 13.14 -2.71 -7.17
C ALA A 281 12.55 -3.14 -5.83
N SER A 282 12.78 -2.34 -4.78
CA SER A 282 12.12 -2.53 -3.48
C SER A 282 10.66 -2.09 -3.58
N LYS A 283 9.78 -3.03 -3.91
CA LYS A 283 8.35 -2.79 -4.08
C LYS A 283 7.70 -2.16 -2.86
N GLY A 284 8.08 -2.58 -1.66
CA GLY A 284 7.52 -2.03 -0.43
C GLY A 284 7.92 -0.59 -0.18
N LYS A 285 9.18 -0.25 -0.44
CA LYS A 285 9.62 1.14 -0.40
C LYS A 285 8.83 1.97 -1.42
N ILE A 286 8.70 1.47 -2.66
CA ILE A 286 7.95 2.16 -3.72
C ILE A 286 6.47 2.32 -3.34
N HIS A 287 5.82 1.26 -2.87
CA HIS A 287 4.43 1.28 -2.41
C HIS A 287 4.27 2.29 -1.26
N GLN A 288 5.11 2.23 -0.23
CA GLN A 288 5.09 3.15 0.91
C GLN A 288 5.27 4.61 0.47
N GLN A 289 6.25 4.89 -0.39
CA GLN A 289 6.47 6.22 -0.94
C GLN A 289 5.24 6.71 -1.74
N LEU A 290 4.67 5.84 -2.60
CA LEU A 290 3.48 6.16 -3.39
C LEU A 290 2.29 6.48 -2.49
N THR A 291 2.00 5.64 -1.50
CA THR A 291 0.91 5.84 -0.54
C THR A 291 1.10 7.13 0.26
N GLN A 292 2.32 7.36 0.77
CA GLN A 292 2.63 8.55 1.55
C GLN A 292 2.45 9.83 0.71
N PHE A 293 3.09 9.89 -0.45
CA PHE A 293 3.03 11.08 -1.31
C PHE A 293 1.62 11.34 -1.83
N TYR A 294 0.86 10.28 -2.13
CA TYR A 294 -0.54 10.41 -2.51
C TYR A 294 -1.35 11.06 -1.39
N GLN A 295 -1.22 10.58 -0.15
CA GLN A 295 -1.99 11.12 0.98
C GLN A 295 -1.61 12.57 1.28
N GLU A 296 -0.31 12.91 1.23
CA GLU A 296 0.17 14.29 1.37
C GLU A 296 -0.46 15.22 0.32
N ASP A 297 -0.52 14.78 -0.93
CA ASP A 297 -1.03 15.59 -2.03
C ASP A 297 -2.56 15.70 -2.01
N VAL A 298 -3.28 14.65 -1.60
CA VAL A 298 -4.73 14.71 -1.33
C VAL A 298 -5.03 15.74 -0.23
N ASN A 299 -4.27 15.75 0.86
CA ASN A 299 -4.50 16.68 1.96
C ASN A 299 -4.28 18.14 1.52
N LYS A 300 -3.20 18.42 0.80
CA LYS A 300 -2.92 19.77 0.24
C LYS A 300 -4.02 20.23 -0.71
N LEU A 301 -4.56 19.32 -1.52
CA LEU A 301 -5.67 19.64 -2.42
C LEU A 301 -6.95 19.94 -1.63
N ALA A 302 -7.26 19.13 -0.61
CA ALA A 302 -8.42 19.35 0.25
C ALA A 302 -8.41 20.72 0.94
N GLU A 303 -7.26 21.13 1.50
CA GLU A 303 -7.08 22.47 2.10
C GLU A 303 -7.35 23.59 1.08
N LYS A 304 -6.80 23.46 -0.14
CA LYS A 304 -7.01 24.43 -1.22
C LYS A 304 -8.47 24.57 -1.66
N TYR A 305 -9.25 23.50 -1.58
CA TYR A 305 -10.67 23.51 -1.97
C TYR A 305 -11.61 23.97 -0.84
N GLN A 306 -11.25 23.76 0.43
CA GLN A 306 -12.06 24.23 1.57
C GLN A 306 -12.01 25.75 1.75
N GLU A 307 -10.93 26.41 1.29
CA GLU A 307 -10.76 27.86 1.45
C GLU A 307 -11.35 28.71 0.32
N LYS A 308 -11.85 28.12 -0.79
CA LYS A 308 -12.34 28.88 -1.96
C LYS A 308 -13.78 28.53 -2.36
N SER A 309 -14.67 29.52 -2.26
CA SER A 309 -15.88 29.55 -3.09
C SER A 309 -15.45 29.84 -4.54
N LEU A 310 -15.29 28.78 -5.34
CA LEU A 310 -14.76 28.86 -6.71
C LEU A 310 -15.81 29.48 -7.65
N ASN A 311 -15.41 30.56 -8.33
CA ASN A 311 -16.23 31.18 -9.37
C ASN A 311 -16.23 30.33 -10.67
N PRO A 312 -17.12 30.61 -11.66
CA PRO A 312 -17.22 29.82 -12.88
C PRO A 312 -15.92 29.73 -13.71
N GLU A 313 -15.11 30.79 -13.77
CA GLU A 313 -13.83 30.78 -14.52
C GLU A 313 -12.76 29.93 -13.82
N GLU A 314 -12.70 30.00 -12.49
CA GLU A 314 -11.79 29.14 -11.70
C GLU A 314 -12.20 27.67 -11.78
N LYS A 315 -13.51 27.37 -11.89
CA LYS A 315 -14.00 26.01 -12.17
C LYS A 315 -13.56 25.52 -13.55
N ILE A 316 -13.66 26.35 -14.59
CA ILE A 316 -13.20 26.00 -15.95
C ILE A 316 -11.70 25.70 -15.95
N LEU A 317 -10.90 26.52 -15.28
CA LEU A 317 -9.45 26.28 -15.15
C LEU A 317 -9.16 24.98 -14.39
N LEU A 318 -9.95 24.68 -13.36
CA LEU A 318 -9.83 23.44 -12.59
C LEU A 318 -10.13 22.21 -13.46
N TYR A 319 -11.19 22.27 -14.26
CA TYR A 319 -11.54 21.20 -15.19
C TYR A 319 -10.50 21.02 -16.30
N ARG A 320 -9.93 22.12 -16.83
CA ARG A 320 -8.83 22.06 -17.79
C ARG A 320 -7.61 21.37 -17.19
N GLN A 321 -7.23 21.74 -15.96
CA GLN A 321 -6.17 21.04 -15.22
C GLN A 321 -6.50 19.56 -15.01
N TYR A 322 -7.73 19.23 -14.63
CA TYR A 322 -8.16 17.84 -14.45
C TYR A 322 -8.03 17.02 -15.74
N GLY A 323 -8.41 17.59 -16.89
CA GLY A 323 -8.22 16.99 -18.21
C GLY A 323 -6.76 16.72 -18.54
N GLU A 324 -5.85 17.67 -18.23
CA GLU A 324 -4.40 17.47 -18.40
C GLU A 324 -3.87 16.31 -17.54
N TYR A 325 -4.32 16.19 -16.29
CA TYR A 325 -3.92 15.08 -15.41
C TYR A 325 -4.44 13.74 -15.90
N MET A 326 -5.68 13.68 -16.38
CA MET A 326 -6.25 12.46 -16.97
C MET A 326 -5.51 12.04 -18.23
N MET A 327 -5.16 12.99 -19.11
CA MET A 327 -4.35 12.70 -20.30
C MET A 327 -2.93 12.23 -19.96
N SER A 328 -2.34 12.79 -18.91
CA SER A 328 -1.06 12.32 -18.38
C SER A 328 -1.14 10.89 -17.86
N LEU A 329 -2.21 10.56 -17.13
CA LEU A 329 -2.46 9.20 -16.62
C LEU A 329 -2.65 8.20 -17.77
N VAL A 330 -3.49 8.55 -18.76
CA VAL A 330 -3.69 7.73 -19.96
C VAL A 330 -2.38 7.54 -20.73
N SER A 331 -1.57 8.60 -20.88
CA SER A 331 -0.26 8.50 -21.52
C SER A 331 0.67 7.54 -20.76
N GLN A 332 0.72 7.62 -19.42
CA GLN A 332 1.51 6.67 -18.62
C GLN A 332 1.03 5.22 -18.78
N ILE A 333 -0.29 5.00 -18.86
CA ILE A 333 -0.89 3.66 -19.10
C ILE A 333 -0.51 3.14 -20.49
N LEU A 334 -0.61 3.98 -21.52
CA LEU A 334 -0.26 3.61 -22.90
C LEU A 334 1.23 3.29 -23.04
N ILE A 335 2.11 4.01 -22.33
CA ILE A 335 3.54 3.69 -22.26
C ILE A 335 3.76 2.33 -21.59
N GLY A 336 2.91 1.95 -20.63
CA GLY A 336 2.98 0.69 -19.89
C GLY A 336 2.32 -0.52 -20.57
N GLN A 337 1.64 -0.35 -21.70
CA GLN A 337 0.92 -1.44 -22.40
C GLN A 337 1.42 -1.65 -23.83
N GLU A 338 1.96 -2.83 -24.13
CA GLU A 338 2.14 -3.29 -25.50
C GLU A 338 0.76 -3.64 -26.11
N SER A 339 0.11 -2.64 -26.72
CA SER A 339 -1.09 -2.72 -27.57
C SER A 339 -2.46 -3.00 -26.91
N VAL A 340 -3.43 -2.11 -27.19
CA VAL A 340 -4.90 -2.30 -27.42
C VAL A 340 -5.87 -1.40 -26.60
N ALA A 341 -6.75 -0.72 -27.36
CA ALA A 341 -8.08 -0.09 -27.13
C ALA A 341 -8.43 0.67 -25.82
N LEU A 342 -8.55 2.00 -25.99
CA LEU A 342 -8.95 3.05 -25.02
C LEU A 342 -10.32 2.92 -24.31
N SER A 343 -11.15 1.92 -24.63
CA SER A 343 -12.57 1.91 -24.25
C SER A 343 -12.88 1.46 -22.82
N HIS A 344 -11.92 0.91 -22.08
CA HIS A 344 -12.15 0.29 -20.76
C HIS A 344 -11.73 1.15 -19.54
N ILE A 345 -11.15 2.34 -19.76
CA ILE A 345 -10.43 3.11 -18.74
C ILE A 345 -11.28 4.22 -18.09
N LEU A 346 -12.47 4.56 -18.65
CA LEU A 346 -13.28 5.66 -18.12
C LEU A 346 -14.25 5.20 -17.01
N PRO A 347 -14.35 5.97 -15.91
CA PRO A 347 -15.20 5.61 -14.78
C PRO A 347 -16.69 5.67 -15.14
N LYS A 348 -17.43 4.60 -14.84
CA LYS A 348 -18.89 4.63 -14.76
C LYS A 348 -19.29 5.25 -13.41
N THR A 349 -19.98 6.39 -13.40
CA THR A 349 -20.52 6.94 -12.15
C THR A 349 -22.01 7.25 -12.25
N SER A 350 -22.77 6.45 -11.51
CA SER A 350 -23.83 6.83 -10.55
C SER A 350 -24.57 8.17 -10.71
N SER A 351 -25.88 8.02 -10.93
CA SER A 351 -27.03 8.87 -10.52
C SER A 351 -26.76 10.32 -10.11
N ARG A 352 -27.24 11.26 -10.94
CA ARG A 352 -27.50 12.65 -10.55
C ARG A 352 -28.89 13.08 -11.05
N THR A 353 -29.70 13.61 -10.14
CA THR A 353 -31.10 14.02 -10.33
C THR A 353 -31.23 15.55 -10.35
N GLN A 354 -32.00 16.03 -11.35
CA GLN A 354 -32.64 17.36 -11.55
C GLN A 354 -31.77 18.62 -11.40
N SER A 355 -31.20 19.03 -12.54
CA SER A 355 -30.56 20.32 -12.82
C SER A 355 -31.51 21.19 -13.67
N SER A 356 -31.55 22.52 -13.47
CA SER A 356 -32.43 23.42 -14.25
C SER A 356 -32.00 23.46 -15.73
N LEU A 357 -32.86 23.86 -16.67
CA LEU A 357 -32.47 23.92 -18.10
C LEU A 357 -31.26 24.83 -18.33
N ALA A 358 -31.17 25.96 -17.60
CA ALA A 358 -30.03 26.87 -17.69
C ALA A 358 -28.73 26.22 -17.19
N ASP A 359 -28.82 25.47 -16.09
CA ASP A 359 -27.67 24.74 -15.53
C ASP A 359 -27.25 23.59 -16.46
N ALA A 360 -28.20 22.83 -17.00
CA ALA A 360 -27.94 21.76 -17.96
C ALA A 360 -27.29 22.27 -19.25
N LEU A 361 -27.72 23.43 -19.77
CA LEU A 361 -27.10 24.06 -20.94
C LEU A 361 -25.70 24.60 -20.64
N ALA A 362 -25.48 25.16 -19.45
CA ALA A 362 -24.16 25.58 -19.01
C ALA A 362 -23.21 24.39 -18.85
N GLU A 363 -23.69 23.29 -18.27
CA GLU A 363 -22.95 22.03 -18.13
C GLU A 363 -22.61 21.42 -19.50
N LEU A 364 -23.55 21.37 -20.43
CA LEU A 364 -23.31 20.90 -21.79
C LEU A 364 -22.27 21.76 -22.53
N ARG A 365 -22.30 23.09 -22.33
CA ARG A 365 -21.30 24.00 -22.90
C ARG A 365 -19.91 23.71 -22.36
N ILE A 366 -19.81 23.47 -21.05
CA ILE A 366 -18.54 23.08 -20.40
C ILE A 366 -18.05 21.74 -20.95
N ALA A 367 -18.96 20.78 -21.14
CA ALA A 367 -18.63 19.47 -21.70
C ALA A 367 -18.04 19.56 -23.12
N ILE A 368 -18.70 20.31 -24.01
CA ILE A 368 -18.23 20.54 -25.39
C ILE A 368 -16.84 21.18 -25.41
N GLU A 369 -16.58 22.16 -24.53
CA GLU A 369 -15.29 22.83 -24.46
C GLU A 369 -14.16 21.87 -24.06
N ALA A 370 -14.42 21.01 -23.07
CA ALA A 370 -13.44 20.10 -22.48
C ALA A 370 -13.04 18.93 -23.39
N GLU A 371 -13.83 18.61 -24.42
CA GLU A 371 -13.61 17.43 -25.24
C GLU A 371 -12.46 17.59 -26.24
N VAL A 372 -11.46 16.73 -26.15
CA VAL A 372 -10.24 16.81 -26.97
C VAL A 372 -10.44 16.22 -28.38
N TRP A 373 -11.42 15.33 -28.55
CA TRP A 373 -11.69 14.68 -29.83
C TRP A 373 -12.57 15.53 -30.77
N LEU A 374 -13.24 16.57 -30.27
CA LEU A 374 -13.99 17.50 -31.10
C LEU A 374 -13.01 18.43 -31.83
N THR A 375 -13.14 18.50 -33.15
CA THR A 375 -12.42 19.48 -33.96
C THR A 375 -12.81 20.90 -33.55
N SER A 376 -11.94 21.88 -33.78
CA SER A 376 -12.28 23.29 -33.51
C SER A 376 -13.55 23.73 -34.25
N GLU A 377 -13.74 23.24 -35.48
CA GLU A 377 -14.95 23.50 -36.29
C GLU A 377 -16.20 22.87 -35.66
N ASP A 378 -16.13 21.62 -35.20
CA ASP A 378 -17.24 20.94 -34.53
C ASP A 378 -17.58 21.60 -33.18
N LYS A 379 -16.59 22.11 -32.45
CA LYS A 379 -16.82 22.86 -31.19
C LYS A 379 -17.53 24.17 -31.46
N ASP A 380 -17.06 24.94 -32.43
CA ASP A 380 -17.67 26.21 -32.80
C ASP A 380 -19.13 26.00 -33.25
N GLU A 381 -19.40 24.94 -34.01
CA GLU A 381 -20.76 24.61 -34.42
C GLU A 381 -21.62 24.16 -33.24
N ALA A 382 -21.11 23.30 -32.36
CA ALA A 382 -21.82 22.87 -31.16
C ALA A 382 -22.15 24.06 -30.23
N PHE A 383 -21.24 25.02 -30.07
CA PHE A 383 -21.50 26.23 -29.28
C PHE A 383 -22.61 27.09 -29.88
N LYS A 384 -22.65 27.27 -31.21
CA LYS A 384 -23.76 27.99 -31.86
C LYS A 384 -25.09 27.32 -31.58
N GLN A 385 -25.14 25.99 -31.62
CA GLN A 385 -26.38 25.24 -31.33
C GLN A 385 -26.80 25.36 -29.86
N VAL A 386 -25.85 25.36 -28.92
CA VAL A 386 -26.14 25.64 -27.50
C VAL A 386 -26.65 27.07 -27.30
N ASP A 387 -26.04 28.06 -27.94
CA ASP A 387 -26.48 29.46 -27.85
C ASP A 387 -27.89 29.68 -28.43
N ILE A 388 -28.25 28.92 -29.49
CA ILE A 388 -29.60 28.88 -30.03
C ILE A 388 -30.58 28.37 -28.97
N LEU A 389 -30.26 27.29 -28.26
CA LEU A 389 -31.10 26.74 -27.19
C LEU A 389 -31.20 27.69 -25.97
N VAL A 390 -30.12 28.38 -25.61
CA VAL A 390 -30.11 29.38 -24.52
C VAL A 390 -31.01 30.58 -24.84
N LYS A 391 -31.09 30.99 -26.12
CA LYS A 391 -31.92 32.12 -26.56
C LYS A 391 -33.43 31.80 -26.60
N MET A 392 -33.80 30.52 -26.57
CA MET A 392 -35.20 30.09 -26.56
C MET A 392 -35.78 30.24 -25.16
N LYS A 393 -36.39 31.39 -24.90
CA LYS A 393 -37.07 31.68 -23.62
C LYS A 393 -38.44 31.01 -23.48
N ASP A 394 -39.04 30.58 -24.59
CA ASP A 394 -40.38 29.98 -24.62
C ASP A 394 -40.49 28.96 -25.77
N LEU A 395 -40.90 27.73 -25.45
CA LEU A 395 -41.11 26.62 -26.39
C LEU A 395 -42.59 26.47 -26.81
N SER A 396 -43.45 27.42 -26.45
CA SER A 396 -44.88 27.41 -26.76
C SER A 396 -45.23 27.61 -28.26
N THR A 397 -44.28 28.08 -29.06
CA THR A 397 -44.50 28.34 -30.50
C THR A 397 -43.92 27.23 -31.37
N ALA A 398 -44.67 26.84 -32.41
CA ALA A 398 -44.24 25.80 -33.37
C ALA A 398 -42.90 26.13 -34.07
N GLU A 399 -42.58 27.42 -34.21
CA GLU A 399 -41.31 27.88 -34.78
C GLU A 399 -40.12 27.62 -33.84
N ASN A 400 -40.26 27.94 -32.54
CA ASN A 400 -39.22 27.69 -31.56
C ASN A 400 -39.02 26.19 -31.31
N GLN A 401 -40.09 25.39 -31.31
CA GLN A 401 -39.98 23.93 -31.24
C GLN A 401 -39.21 23.34 -32.42
N LYS A 402 -39.45 23.85 -33.64
CA LYS A 402 -38.74 23.42 -34.85
C LYS A 402 -37.25 23.76 -34.78
N LEU A 403 -36.90 24.97 -34.32
CA LEU A 403 -35.52 25.41 -34.15
C LEU A 403 -34.81 24.62 -33.05
N ALA A 404 -35.45 24.37 -31.90
CA ALA A 404 -34.89 23.55 -30.82
C ALA A 404 -34.57 22.13 -31.30
N LYS A 405 -35.51 21.51 -32.03
CA LYS A 405 -35.34 20.17 -32.58
C LYS A 405 -34.19 20.11 -33.60
N SER A 406 -34.03 21.15 -34.41
CA SER A 406 -32.91 21.27 -35.34
C SER A 406 -31.57 21.35 -34.61
N ALA A 407 -31.46 22.24 -33.62
CA ALA A 407 -30.23 22.41 -32.84
C ALA A 407 -29.84 21.12 -32.09
N ILE A 408 -30.82 20.42 -31.52
CA ILE A 408 -30.62 19.14 -30.84
C ILE A 408 -30.16 18.05 -31.83
N ASN A 409 -30.69 18.00 -33.04
CA ASN A 409 -30.24 17.00 -34.02
C ASN A 409 -28.80 17.22 -34.44
N ILE A 410 -28.39 18.47 -34.65
CA ILE A 410 -27.00 18.83 -34.98
C ILE A 410 -26.08 18.48 -33.81
N LEU A 411 -26.44 18.84 -32.58
CA LEU A 411 -25.68 18.45 -31.39
C LEU A 411 -25.60 16.94 -31.24
N ARG A 412 -26.68 16.21 -31.49
CA ARG A 412 -26.70 14.74 -31.43
C ARG A 412 -25.75 14.12 -32.47
N GLU A 413 -25.70 14.68 -33.67
CA GLU A 413 -24.79 14.23 -34.72
C GLU A 413 -23.33 14.47 -34.32
N ILE A 414 -23.00 15.69 -33.86
CA ILE A 414 -21.66 16.06 -33.40
C ILE A 414 -21.22 15.17 -32.24
N ILE A 415 -22.06 15.04 -31.20
CA ILE A 415 -21.81 14.20 -30.01
C ILE A 415 -21.73 12.71 -30.38
N GLY A 416 -22.47 12.30 -31.40
CA GLY A 416 -22.53 10.92 -31.90
C GLY A 416 -21.31 10.47 -32.69
N LYS A 417 -20.45 11.39 -33.16
CA LYS A 417 -19.25 11.08 -33.96
C LYS A 417 -18.22 10.23 -33.22
N HIS A 418 -18.26 10.14 -31.89
CA HIS A 418 -17.27 9.39 -31.12
C HIS A 418 -17.88 8.47 -30.05
N PRO A 419 -17.50 7.17 -30.00
CA PRO A 419 -18.03 6.21 -29.02
C PRO A 419 -17.72 6.57 -27.55
N ALA A 420 -16.64 7.32 -27.29
CA ALA A 420 -16.22 7.69 -25.94
C ALA A 420 -16.97 8.91 -25.33
N ALA A 421 -17.92 9.51 -26.07
CA ALA A 421 -18.68 10.69 -25.64
C ALA A 421 -19.78 10.38 -24.60
N GLU A 422 -19.71 9.27 -23.87
CA GLU A 422 -20.81 8.77 -23.02
C GLU A 422 -21.24 9.75 -21.91
N TRP A 423 -20.32 10.57 -21.40
CA TRP A 423 -20.61 11.60 -20.40
C TRP A 423 -21.23 12.86 -21.04
N MET A 424 -20.70 13.32 -22.18
CA MET A 424 -21.33 14.41 -22.95
C MET A 424 -22.73 14.00 -23.45
N LYS A 425 -22.96 12.72 -23.76
CA LYS A 425 -24.29 12.17 -24.03
C LYS A 425 -25.21 12.22 -22.81
N ALA A 426 -24.68 12.06 -21.60
CA ALA A 426 -25.46 12.17 -20.36
C ALA A 426 -25.89 13.62 -20.09
N ASP A 427 -24.97 14.59 -20.23
CA ASP A 427 -25.27 16.03 -20.10
C ASP A 427 -26.24 16.50 -21.19
N PHE A 428 -26.02 16.02 -22.43
CA PHE A 428 -26.94 16.25 -23.53
C PHE A 428 -28.33 15.64 -23.29
N LYS A 429 -28.39 14.46 -22.67
CA LYS A 429 -29.66 13.82 -22.28
C LYS A 429 -30.38 14.63 -21.20
N LEU A 430 -29.66 15.25 -20.26
CA LEU A 430 -30.25 16.18 -19.28
C LEU A 430 -30.87 17.40 -19.98
N VAL A 431 -30.17 18.00 -20.96
CA VAL A 431 -30.72 19.11 -21.76
C VAL A 431 -31.98 18.69 -22.52
N VAL A 432 -31.95 17.54 -23.21
CA VAL A 432 -33.11 17.02 -23.95
C VAL A 432 -34.30 16.76 -23.01
N ASN A 433 -34.04 16.16 -21.85
CA ASN A 433 -35.06 15.90 -20.84
C ASN A 433 -35.65 17.21 -20.31
N SER A 434 -34.83 18.20 -19.98
CA SER A 434 -35.30 19.49 -19.46
C SER A 434 -36.09 20.33 -20.49
N LEU A 435 -35.89 20.10 -21.78
CA LEU A 435 -36.63 20.79 -22.86
C LEU A 435 -37.98 20.14 -23.18
N PHE A 436 -38.13 18.82 -22.99
CA PHE A 436 -39.30 18.05 -23.45
C PHE A 436 -40.05 17.28 -22.35
N LEU A 437 -39.66 17.38 -21.07
CA LEU A 437 -40.41 16.79 -19.94
C LEU A 437 -41.63 17.61 -19.46
N ASN A 438 -42.01 18.67 -20.18
CA ASN A 438 -43.22 19.45 -19.93
C ASN A 438 -44.29 19.31 -21.04
N GLU A 439 -44.24 18.24 -21.84
CA GLU A 439 -45.37 17.81 -22.69
C GLU A 439 -46.01 16.52 -22.15
#